data_AF-A0A0F9N530-F1
#
_entry.id   AF-A0A0F9N530-F1
#
_cell.length_a   1.000
_cell.length_b   1.000
_cell.length_c   1.000
_cell.angle_alpha   90.00
_cell.angle_beta   90.00
_cell.angle_gamma   90.00
#
_symmetry.space_group_name_H-M   'P 1'
#
loop_
_entity.id
_entity.type
_entity.pdbx_description
1 polymer ?
#
loop_
_entity_poly.entity_id
_entity_poly.type
_entity_poly.pdbx_seq_one_letter_code
_entity_poly.pdbx_strand_id
1 'polypeptide(L)'
;MDFRFSPEFRLEEINKDNVLEAFRDRIEKYYFKPIKLLNNNRCGFAAIKLLASLIDILVKAKDHLTGHSSRIKYEYWLRDKLNLEKQDATDFYEDFRCGLIHSLMVVSLHSEQ
;
A
#
# COMPACT_ATOMS: atom_id res chain seq x y z
N MET A 1 18.05 -2.43 -17.61
CA MET A 1 17.45 -2.69 -16.28
C MET A 1 16.17 -3.46 -16.53
N ASP A 2 15.99 -4.63 -15.91
CA ASP A 2 14.75 -5.43 -16.00
C ASP A 2 13.71 -4.82 -15.04
N PHE A 3 12.90 -3.87 -15.53
CA PHE A 3 11.86 -3.23 -14.71
C PHE A 3 10.65 -4.15 -14.61
N ARG A 4 10.30 -4.57 -13.39
CA ARG A 4 9.12 -5.41 -13.12
C ARG A 4 7.93 -4.60 -12.62
N PHE A 5 6.76 -4.86 -13.19
CA PHE A 5 5.51 -4.30 -12.69
C PHE A 5 5.01 -5.10 -11.48
N SER A 6 5.13 -6.42 -11.55
CA SER A 6 4.89 -7.38 -10.48
C SER A 6 5.88 -8.55 -10.62
N PRO A 7 5.96 -9.52 -9.69
CA PRO A 7 6.91 -10.62 -9.80
C PRO A 7 6.86 -11.39 -11.12
N GLU A 8 5.67 -11.67 -11.64
CA GLU A 8 5.52 -12.45 -12.88
C GLU A 8 5.52 -11.61 -14.15
N PHE A 9 5.33 -10.30 -14.04
CA PHE A 9 5.13 -9.43 -15.20
C PHE A 9 6.19 -8.34 -15.27
N ARG A 10 6.93 -8.30 -16.39
CA ARG A 10 7.80 -7.17 -16.72
C ARG A 10 6.95 -5.96 -17.08
N LEU A 11 7.49 -4.77 -16.85
CA LEU A 11 6.78 -3.52 -17.13
C LEU A 11 6.45 -3.39 -18.62
N GLU A 12 7.35 -3.81 -19.50
CA GLU A 12 7.18 -3.78 -20.96
C GLU A 12 6.14 -4.79 -21.49
N GLU A 13 5.79 -5.80 -20.69
CA GLU A 13 4.80 -6.83 -21.05
C GLU A 13 3.37 -6.40 -20.70
N ILE A 14 3.21 -5.32 -19.92
CA ILE A 14 1.90 -4.85 -19.47
C ILE A 14 1.14 -4.21 -20.62
N ASN A 15 -0.07 -4.70 -20.85
CA ASN A 15 -1.00 -4.19 -21.84
C ASN A 15 -2.44 -4.28 -21.31
N LYS A 16 -3.40 -3.78 -22.09
CA LYS A 16 -4.82 -3.74 -21.71
C LYS A 16 -5.41 -5.12 -21.36
N ASP A 17 -4.85 -6.19 -21.91
CA ASP A 17 -5.41 -7.55 -21.79
C ASP A 17 -4.92 -8.24 -20.51
N ASN A 18 -3.72 -7.89 -20.00
CA ASN A 18 -3.13 -8.50 -18.80
C ASN A 18 -2.99 -7.56 -17.60
N VAL A 19 -3.27 -6.25 -17.73
CA VAL A 19 -3.03 -5.26 -16.67
C VAL A 19 -3.75 -5.58 -15.35
N LEU A 20 -4.98 -6.12 -15.40
CA LEU A 20 -5.73 -6.48 -14.20
C LEU A 20 -5.12 -7.69 -13.47
N GLU A 21 -4.63 -8.67 -14.24
CA GLU A 21 -3.96 -9.85 -13.69
C GLU A 21 -2.60 -9.46 -13.09
N ALA A 22 -1.81 -8.68 -13.81
CA ALA A 22 -0.54 -8.16 -13.32
C ALA A 22 -0.73 -7.30 -12.06
N PHE A 23 -1.80 -6.50 -11.99
CA PHE A 23 -2.11 -5.71 -10.80
C PHE A 23 -2.49 -6.61 -9.62
N ARG A 24 -3.27 -7.67 -9.85
CA ARG A 24 -3.58 -8.66 -8.81
C ARG A 24 -2.31 -9.35 -8.30
N ASP A 25 -1.43 -9.78 -9.21
CA ASP A 25 -0.14 -10.39 -8.88
C ASP A 25 0.73 -9.46 -8.03
N ARG A 26 0.77 -8.17 -8.41
CA ARG A 26 1.46 -7.11 -7.65
C ARG A 26 0.93 -6.99 -6.23
N ILE A 27 -0.39 -6.86 -6.07
CA ILE A 27 -1.03 -6.69 -4.77
C ILE A 27 -0.77 -7.90 -3.88
N GLU A 28 -0.94 -9.12 -4.40
CA GLU A 28 -0.73 -10.34 -3.63
C GLU A 28 0.75 -10.50 -3.23
N LYS A 29 1.68 -10.36 -4.17
CA LYS A 29 3.07 -10.75 -3.93
C LYS A 29 3.95 -9.64 -3.38
N TYR A 30 3.71 -8.37 -3.70
CA TYR A 30 4.47 -7.26 -3.13
C TYR A 30 3.85 -6.64 -1.88
N TYR A 31 2.57 -6.90 -1.59
CA TYR A 31 1.92 -6.37 -0.39
C TYR A 31 1.42 -7.48 0.53
N PHE A 32 0.43 -8.29 0.14
CA PHE A 32 -0.19 -9.23 1.09
C PHE A 32 0.78 -10.29 1.62
N LYS A 33 1.59 -10.92 0.77
CA LYS A 33 2.58 -11.90 1.21
C LYS A 33 3.63 -11.28 2.16
N PRO A 34 4.29 -10.15 1.83
CA PRO A 34 5.21 -9.47 2.74
C PRO A 34 4.56 -9.02 4.04
N ILE A 35 3.34 -8.45 4.00
CA ILE A 35 2.62 -8.02 5.21
C ILE A 35 2.40 -9.21 6.15
N LYS A 36 1.92 -10.35 5.63
CA LYS A 36 1.74 -11.59 6.42
C LYS A 36 3.06 -12.06 7.03
N LEU A 37 4.13 -12.09 6.24
CA LEU A 37 5.46 -12.50 6.71
C LEU A 37 5.97 -11.58 7.83
N LEU A 38 5.91 -10.27 7.63
CA LEU A 38 6.35 -9.28 8.62
C LEU A 38 5.52 -9.35 9.89
N ASN A 39 4.20 -9.53 9.78
CA ASN A 39 3.33 -9.69 10.93
C ASN A 39 3.67 -10.95 11.73
N ASN A 40 3.89 -12.08 11.04
CA ASN A 40 4.28 -13.35 11.68
C ASN A 40 5.65 -13.23 12.39
N ASN A 41 6.57 -12.46 11.82
CA ASN A 41 7.89 -12.17 12.40
C ASN A 41 7.87 -11.03 13.44
N ARG A 42 6.69 -10.54 13.85
CA ARG A 42 6.52 -9.43 14.80
C ARG A 42 7.17 -8.11 14.35
N CYS A 43 7.41 -7.94 13.05
CA CYS A 43 7.87 -6.71 12.43
C CYS A 43 6.69 -5.75 12.17
N GLY A 44 5.88 -5.47 13.20
CA GLY A 44 4.59 -4.79 13.07
C GLY A 44 4.67 -3.43 12.38
N PHE A 45 5.71 -2.65 12.69
CA PHE A 45 5.90 -1.34 12.05
C PHE A 45 6.11 -1.43 10.54
N ALA A 46 6.95 -2.36 10.08
CA ALA A 46 7.18 -2.57 8.65
C ALA A 46 5.93 -3.09 7.94
N ALA A 47 5.19 -4.01 8.60
CA ALA A 47 3.92 -4.52 8.09
C ALA A 47 2.89 -3.39 7.90
N ILE A 48 2.77 -2.51 8.90
CA ILE A 48 1.86 -1.36 8.89
C ILE A 48 2.24 -0.35 7.79
N LYS A 49 3.54 -0.10 7.56
CA LYS A 49 3.99 0.74 6.45
C LYS A 49 3.58 0.21 5.08
N LEU A 50 3.76 -1.08 4.85
CA LEU A 50 3.31 -1.71 3.61
C LEU A 50 1.78 -1.68 3.50
N LEU A 51 1.07 -1.88 4.61
CA LEU A 51 -0.40 -1.79 4.63
C LEU A 51 -0.89 -0.38 4.28
N ALA A 52 -0.31 0.67 4.87
CA ALA A 52 -0.65 2.05 4.55
C ALA A 52 -0.37 2.38 3.08
N SER A 53 0.77 1.90 2.55
CA SER A 53 1.12 2.04 1.13
C SER A 53 0.14 1.31 0.20
N LEU A 54 -0.34 0.14 0.61
CA LEU A 54 -1.35 -0.60 -0.12
C LEU A 54 -2.68 0.17 -0.16
N ILE A 55 -3.12 0.71 0.98
CA ILE A 55 -4.34 1.52 1.04
C ILE A 55 -4.22 2.75 0.12
N ASP A 56 -3.08 3.46 0.13
CA ASP A 56 -2.83 4.59 -0.78
C ASP A 56 -3.05 4.21 -2.26
N ILE A 57 -2.59 3.02 -2.66
CA ILE A 57 -2.76 2.50 -4.02
C ILE A 57 -4.23 2.20 -4.30
N LEU A 58 -4.92 1.52 -3.38
CA LEU A 58 -6.33 1.15 -3.53
C LEU A 58 -7.24 2.39 -3.58
N VAL A 59 -6.97 3.40 -2.77
CA VAL A 59 -7.67 4.69 -2.80
C VAL A 59 -7.52 5.33 -4.18
N LYS A 60 -6.30 5.38 -4.72
CA LYS A 60 -6.04 5.96 -6.05
C LYS A 60 -6.67 5.15 -7.19
N ALA A 61 -6.72 3.82 -7.06
CA ALA A 61 -7.28 2.94 -8.09
C ALA A 61 -8.81 2.95 -8.11
N LYS A 62 -9.47 3.12 -6.96
CA LYS A 62 -10.93 3.12 -6.85
C LYS A 62 -11.55 4.41 -7.37
N ASP A 63 -10.85 5.54 -7.23
CA ASP A 63 -11.53 6.82 -7.16
C ASP A 63 -11.48 7.64 -8.45
N HIS A 64 -12.62 7.70 -9.15
CA HIS A 64 -12.89 8.61 -10.26
C HIS A 64 -13.25 10.03 -9.81
N LEU A 65 -13.22 10.33 -8.50
CA LEU A 65 -13.46 11.66 -7.95
C LEU A 65 -12.37 12.65 -8.40
N THR A 66 -12.49 13.16 -9.63
CA THR A 66 -11.65 14.24 -10.15
C THR A 66 -11.87 15.51 -9.32
N GLY A 67 -10.80 16.11 -8.79
CA GLY A 67 -10.86 17.42 -8.13
C GLY A 67 -10.84 17.42 -6.59
N HIS A 68 -10.97 16.28 -5.91
CA HIS A 68 -10.82 16.21 -4.44
C HIS A 68 -9.36 15.93 -4.02
N SER A 69 -8.95 16.49 -2.88
CA SER A 69 -7.62 16.26 -2.31
C SER A 69 -7.41 14.79 -1.94
N SER A 70 -6.16 14.31 -1.98
CA SER A 70 -5.80 12.92 -1.64
C SER A 70 -6.29 12.52 -0.24
N ARG A 71 -6.31 13.49 0.70
CA ARG A 71 -6.79 13.34 2.07
C ARG A 71 -8.26 12.91 2.10
N ILE A 72 -9.15 13.66 1.45
CA ILE A 72 -10.60 13.40 1.47
C ILE A 72 -10.90 12.01 0.90
N LYS A 73 -10.21 11.62 -0.18
CA LYS A 73 -10.38 10.31 -0.80
C LYS A 73 -9.98 9.17 0.12
N TYR A 74 -8.85 9.35 0.81
CA TYR A 74 -8.34 8.37 1.76
C TYR A 74 -9.28 8.21 2.95
N GLU A 75 -9.70 9.32 3.57
CA GLU A 75 -10.66 9.33 4.67
C GLU A 75 -11.98 8.65 4.27
N TYR A 76 -12.53 9.01 3.10
CA TYR A 76 -13.75 8.37 2.57
C TYR A 76 -13.58 6.87 2.40
N TRP A 77 -12.45 6.43 1.85
CA TRP A 77 -12.17 5.01 1.67
C TRP A 77 -12.10 4.26 3.00
N LEU A 78 -11.44 4.83 4.02
CA LEU A 78 -11.37 4.23 5.35
C LEU A 78 -12.76 4.07 5.99
N ARG A 79 -13.60 5.10 5.86
CA ARG A 79 -14.98 5.07 6.36
C ARG A 79 -15.82 4.03 5.63
N ASP A 80 -15.70 3.95 4.30
CA ASP A 80 -16.42 2.97 3.48
C ASP A 80 -15.96 1.52 3.70
N LYS A 81 -14.65 1.29 3.84
CA LYS A 81 -14.09 -0.08 3.87
C LYS A 81 -13.84 -0.63 5.25
N LEU A 82 -13.57 0.23 6.23
CA LEU A 82 -13.25 -0.16 7.60
C LEU A 82 -14.29 0.34 8.61
N ASN A 83 -15.33 1.04 8.15
CA ASN A 83 -16.39 1.59 9.00
C ASN A 83 -15.83 2.47 10.13
N LEU A 84 -14.77 3.23 9.83
CA LEU A 84 -14.22 4.21 10.77
C LEU A 84 -15.13 5.42 10.90
N GLU A 85 -15.15 6.03 12.08
CA GLU A 85 -15.72 7.35 12.26
C GLU A 85 -14.88 8.41 11.52
N LYS A 86 -15.50 9.56 11.24
CA LYS A 86 -14.83 10.64 10.47
C LYS A 86 -13.54 11.11 11.16
N GLN A 87 -13.56 11.23 12.48
CA GLN A 87 -12.39 11.68 13.24
C GLN A 87 -11.28 10.62 13.20
N ASP A 88 -11.60 9.35 13.47
CA ASP A 88 -10.62 8.26 13.40
C ASP A 88 -9.96 8.14 12.01
N ALA A 89 -10.74 8.32 10.94
CA ALA A 89 -10.21 8.33 9.59
C ALA A 89 -9.26 9.51 9.31
N THR A 90 -9.57 10.67 9.90
CA THR A 90 -8.74 11.87 9.84
C THR A 90 -7.42 11.65 10.57
N ASP A 91 -7.48 11.23 11.83
CA ASP A 91 -6.32 10.97 12.68
C ASP A 91 -5.43 9.87 12.08
N PHE A 92 -6.05 8.84 11.48
CA PHE A 92 -5.31 7.83 10.75
C PHE A 92 -4.54 8.42 9.56
N TYR A 93 -5.13 9.33 8.79
CA TYR A 93 -4.44 9.91 7.63
C TYR A 93 -3.34 10.90 8.06
N GLU A 94 -3.66 11.84 8.96
CA GLU A 94 -2.79 12.96 9.33
C GLU A 94 -1.68 12.56 10.30
N ASP A 95 -2.01 11.79 11.34
CA ASP A 95 -1.05 11.50 12.40
C ASP A 95 -0.36 10.16 12.15
N PHE A 96 -1.14 9.14 11.85
CA PHE A 96 -0.60 7.79 11.73
C PHE A 96 0.08 7.55 10.38
N ARG A 97 -0.65 7.62 9.26
CA ARG A 97 -0.13 7.33 7.91
C ARG A 97 0.96 8.32 7.49
N CYS A 98 0.74 9.64 7.67
CA CYS A 98 1.78 10.62 7.33
C CYS A 98 3.01 10.50 8.25
N GLY A 99 2.81 10.32 9.57
CA GLY A 99 3.91 10.06 10.50
C GLY A 99 4.71 8.81 10.15
N LEU A 100 4.02 7.72 9.78
CA LEU A 100 4.65 6.49 9.32
C LEU A 100 5.45 6.70 8.04
N ILE A 101 4.90 7.34 7.01
CA ILE A 101 5.61 7.51 5.74
C ILE A 101 6.84 8.42 5.91
N HIS A 102 6.75 9.44 6.76
CA HIS A 102 7.87 10.36 6.98
C HIS A 102 8.93 9.81 7.94
N SER A 103 8.60 8.81 8.76
CA SER A 103 9.61 8.13 9.55
C SER A 103 10.57 7.35 8.62
N LEU A 104 11.86 7.72 8.57
CA LEU A 104 12.87 6.89 7.92
C LEU A 104 13.21 5.71 8.83
N MET A 105 12.92 4.49 8.38
CA MET A 105 13.47 3.27 8.99
C MET A 105 14.50 2.71 8.01
N VAL A 106 15.77 2.98 8.27
CA VAL A 106 16.88 2.24 7.67
C VAL A 106 16.98 0.93 8.44
N VAL A 107 16.37 -0.13 7.93
CA VAL A 107 16.66 -1.49 8.43
C VAL A 107 17.82 -2.00 7.58
N SER A 108 19.05 -1.85 8.07
CA SER A 108 20.19 -2.59 7.53
C SER A 108 20.02 -4.05 7.94
N LEU A 109 19.51 -4.88 7.03
CA LEU A 109 19.63 -6.32 7.17
C LEU A 109 21.10 -6.67 6.85
N HIS A 110 21.94 -6.70 7.87
CA HIS A 110 23.17 -7.48 7.80
C HIS A 110 22.75 -8.94 7.89
N SER A 111 22.70 -9.61 6.74
CA SER A 111 22.78 -11.06 6.68
C SER A 111 24.25 -11.43 6.91
N GLU A 112 24.64 -11.59 8.17
CA GLU A 112 25.79 -12.41 8.53
C GLU A 112 25.35 -13.88 8.43
N GLN A 113 25.68 -14.53 7.30
CA GLN A 113 26.02 -15.95 7.20
C GLN A 113 27.04 -16.14 6.08
#